data_AF-A0A6P2ANP1-F1
#
_entry.id   AF-A0A6P2ANP1-F1
#
_cell.length_a   1.000
_cell.length_b   1.000
_cell.length_c   1.000
_cell.angle_alpha   90.00
_cell.angle_beta   90.00
_cell.angle_gamma   90.00
#
_symmetry.space_group_name_H-M   'P 1'
#
loop_
_entity.id
_entity.type
_entity.pdbx_description
1 polymer ?
#
loop_
_entity_poly.entity_id
_entity_poly.type
_entity_poly.pdbx_seq_one_letter_code
_entity_poly.pdbx_strand_id
1 'polypeptide(L)'
;MSESNSLRLALALPSMDIQALIRGVTAAALPHRSLKSGQSFFLYPVETQFSEQPYHPYLEITELPQPPSPSQIWIEAWAKCERCETISQTSELEALANCTIWTASELKARKENRAYVFVAYLKVHKLPEKVAIKAIVNIQAKIGKTISIGQSLNIDPSTPILSTEQFNQQFQDLQSRKPAHHPQPQHTTISQPEVEPIPTVELIEPEPPTPPSISPEPEPITTSPVFPSKTGDDDQWIDQIAAIGNSSQGHEFERLVRKALIFLGFANTIDNAKASLNPDSTGGPGGLDFYADWPYALVGECKATKTEKVSDGTPAQLIKLGHKILQEHYDNCVKIIIAAGELTEDANQTALGNRLNVIRPETLQNLTQLKKHYSGSINLQKLKSCLDHEPFGEEADQKLKAHLHGIIHDLQIRSDLVKLIKQGEGDLQFLRGRFYGTHPLQDQEMQHILIELASPLTGYIGWRK
;
A
#
# COMPACT_ATOMS: atom_id res chain seq x y z
N MET A 1 -41.69 -13.80 15.71
CA MET A 1 -41.11 -13.14 16.91
C MET A 1 -40.19 -12.06 16.40
N SER A 2 -40.43 -10.79 16.77
CA SER A 2 -39.60 -9.67 16.34
C SER A 2 -38.22 -9.79 16.99
N GLU A 3 -37.24 -10.31 16.26
CA GLU A 3 -35.84 -10.22 16.69
C GLU A 3 -35.54 -8.74 16.96
N SER A 4 -35.00 -8.44 18.14
CA SER A 4 -34.53 -7.10 18.43
C SER A 4 -33.39 -6.82 17.44
N ASN A 5 -33.65 -5.99 16.43
CA ASN A 5 -32.67 -5.56 15.43
C ASN A 5 -31.63 -4.61 16.01
N SER A 6 -31.27 -4.72 17.30
CA SER A 6 -30.32 -3.83 17.94
C SER A 6 -29.17 -4.60 18.59
N LEU A 7 -27.94 -4.17 18.32
CA LEU A 7 -26.72 -4.76 18.86
C LEU A 7 -26.02 -3.78 19.81
N ARG A 8 -25.32 -4.34 20.80
CA ARG A 8 -24.48 -3.61 21.78
C ARG A 8 -23.08 -4.17 21.93
N LEU A 9 -22.81 -5.28 21.26
CA LEU A 9 -21.54 -6.01 21.31
C LEU A 9 -20.77 -5.78 20.03
N ALA A 10 -19.46 -5.72 20.14
CA ALA A 10 -18.54 -5.75 19.02
C ALA A 10 -17.47 -6.82 19.23
N LEU A 11 -16.94 -7.39 18.16
CA LEU A 11 -15.73 -8.20 18.18
C LEU A 11 -14.57 -7.30 17.77
N ALA A 12 -13.59 -7.14 18.66
CA ALA A 12 -12.37 -6.41 18.37
C ALA A 12 -11.47 -7.27 17.49
N LEU A 13 -11.13 -6.80 16.29
CA LEU A 13 -10.26 -7.52 15.34
C LEU A 13 -9.21 -6.56 14.78
N PRO A 14 -8.06 -7.08 14.31
CA PRO A 14 -7.14 -6.29 13.51
C PRO A 14 -7.87 -5.58 12.37
N SER A 15 -7.54 -4.32 12.15
CA SER A 15 -8.10 -3.50 11.07
C SER A 15 -8.08 -4.19 9.70
N MET A 16 -7.00 -4.91 9.42
CA MET A 16 -6.81 -5.68 8.18
C MET A 16 -7.77 -6.87 8.06
N ASP A 17 -8.02 -7.61 9.14
CA ASP A 17 -9.01 -8.70 9.17
C ASP A 17 -10.40 -8.16 8.81
N ILE A 18 -10.77 -7.01 9.39
CA ILE A 18 -12.07 -6.37 9.13
C ILE A 18 -12.19 -5.91 7.68
N GLN A 19 -11.13 -5.34 7.11
CA GLN A 19 -11.14 -4.95 5.70
C GLN A 19 -11.32 -6.16 4.78
N ALA A 20 -10.62 -7.27 5.03
CA ALA A 20 -10.80 -8.49 4.27
C ALA A 20 -12.24 -9.02 4.35
N LEU A 21 -12.85 -8.95 5.55
CA LEU A 21 -14.25 -9.31 5.79
C LEU A 21 -15.23 -8.39 5.05
N ILE A 22 -15.02 -7.06 5.09
CA ILE A 22 -15.87 -6.06 4.43
C ILE A 22 -15.77 -6.14 2.91
N ARG A 23 -14.62 -6.54 2.37
CA ARG A 23 -14.43 -6.77 0.92
C ARG A 23 -14.93 -8.14 0.46
N GLY A 24 -15.34 -9.02 1.37
CA GLY A 24 -15.71 -10.39 1.03
C GLY A 24 -14.54 -11.26 0.57
N VAL A 25 -13.30 -10.85 0.82
CA VAL A 25 -12.08 -11.62 0.50
C VAL A 25 -11.96 -12.84 1.40
N THR A 26 -12.47 -12.74 2.62
CA THR A 26 -12.61 -13.86 3.54
C THR A 26 -13.94 -13.81 4.27
N ALA A 27 -14.40 -14.97 4.73
CA ALA A 27 -15.49 -15.12 5.67
C ALA A 27 -15.00 -15.59 7.06
N ALA A 28 -13.68 -15.69 7.27
CA ALA A 28 -13.10 -16.17 8.51
C ALA A 28 -12.59 -15.02 9.39
N ALA A 29 -12.63 -15.22 10.71
CA ALA A 29 -11.99 -14.38 11.71
C ALA A 29 -11.35 -15.24 12.80
N LEU A 30 -10.37 -14.69 13.52
CA LEU A 30 -9.64 -15.38 14.57
C LEU A 30 -9.94 -14.80 15.97
N PRO A 31 -11.09 -15.16 16.58
CA PRO A 31 -11.40 -14.69 17.93
C PRO A 31 -10.50 -15.34 18.99
N HIS A 32 -10.42 -14.70 20.15
CA HIS A 32 -9.71 -15.20 21.34
C HIS A 32 -10.52 -16.28 22.07
N ARG A 33 -11.85 -16.26 21.92
CA ARG A 33 -12.78 -17.21 22.54
C ARG A 33 -13.73 -17.74 21.49
N SER A 34 -14.20 -18.97 21.70
CA SER A 34 -15.27 -19.53 20.87
C SER A 34 -16.50 -18.62 20.87
N LEU A 35 -17.03 -18.36 19.68
CA LEU A 35 -18.25 -17.59 19.47
C LEU A 35 -19.43 -18.55 19.28
N LYS A 36 -20.60 -18.18 19.79
CA LYS A 36 -21.80 -19.01 19.62
C LYS A 36 -22.34 -18.83 18.20
N SER A 37 -22.76 -19.92 17.56
CA SER A 37 -23.52 -19.85 16.31
C SER A 37 -24.79 -19.01 16.54
N GLY A 38 -25.09 -18.14 15.58
CA GLY A 38 -26.16 -17.15 15.65
C GLY A 38 -25.81 -15.87 16.39
N GLN A 39 -24.65 -15.77 17.04
CA GLN A 39 -24.26 -14.56 17.76
C GLN A 39 -23.90 -13.43 16.79
N SER A 40 -24.54 -12.27 16.97
CA SER A 40 -24.29 -11.07 16.17
C SER A 40 -23.53 -10.00 16.96
N PHE A 41 -22.63 -9.29 16.28
CA PHE A 41 -21.80 -8.22 16.85
C PHE A 41 -21.30 -7.26 15.77
N PHE A 42 -20.96 -6.04 16.16
CA PHE A 42 -20.21 -5.12 15.29
C PHE A 42 -18.77 -5.58 15.09
N LEU A 43 -18.16 -5.18 13.97
CA LEU A 43 -16.73 -5.36 13.76
C LEU A 43 -16.00 -4.10 14.24
N TYR A 44 -15.24 -4.21 15.32
CA TYR A 44 -14.49 -3.08 15.91
C TYR A 44 -13.03 -3.14 15.46
N PRO A 45 -12.55 -2.15 14.68
CA PRO A 45 -11.17 -2.12 14.20
C PRO A 45 -10.18 -1.81 15.31
N VAL A 46 -9.09 -2.57 15.31
CA VAL A 46 -7.94 -2.36 16.18
C VAL A 46 -6.70 -2.27 15.32
N GLU A 47 -6.03 -1.12 15.39
CA GLU A 47 -4.75 -0.92 14.73
C GLU A 47 -3.69 -1.81 15.38
N THR A 48 -3.00 -2.61 14.60
CA THR A 48 -2.02 -3.59 15.08
C THR A 48 -0.68 -3.36 14.42
N GLN A 49 0.36 -3.21 15.22
CA GLN A 49 1.74 -3.23 14.74
C GLN A 49 2.21 -4.68 14.74
N PHE A 50 2.60 -5.20 13.58
CA PHE A 50 3.14 -6.54 13.45
C PHE A 50 4.64 -6.46 13.20
N SER A 51 5.42 -7.27 13.90
CA SER A 51 6.87 -7.39 13.68
C SER A 51 7.22 -8.25 12.45
N GLU A 52 6.32 -9.16 12.06
CA GLU A 52 6.41 -10.01 10.87
C GLU A 52 5.19 -9.81 9.98
N GLN A 53 5.23 -10.23 8.72
CA GLN A 53 4.10 -10.11 7.78
C GLN A 53 3.05 -11.20 8.07
N PRO A 54 1.93 -10.88 8.75
CA PRO A 54 1.02 -11.92 9.25
C PRO A 54 -0.02 -12.33 8.19
N TYR A 55 -0.04 -11.62 7.06
CA TYR A 55 -0.96 -11.80 5.94
C TYR A 55 -0.19 -12.15 4.67
N HIS A 56 -0.82 -12.86 3.75
CA HIS A 56 -0.18 -13.17 2.47
C HIS A 56 0.08 -11.90 1.64
N PRO A 57 1.21 -11.81 0.90
CA PRO A 57 1.63 -10.59 0.19
C PRO A 57 0.70 -10.14 -0.95
N TYR A 58 -0.10 -11.06 -1.50
CA TYR A 58 -1.02 -10.80 -2.60
C TYR A 58 -2.34 -10.13 -2.16
N LEU A 59 -2.53 -9.90 -0.87
CA LEU A 59 -3.70 -9.22 -0.34
C LEU A 59 -3.52 -7.70 -0.47
N GLU A 60 -3.97 -7.15 -1.60
CA GLU A 60 -4.14 -5.70 -1.76
C GLU A 60 -5.32 -5.20 -0.91
N ILE A 61 -5.09 -5.10 0.40
CA ILE A 61 -6.02 -4.49 1.34
C ILE A 61 -5.56 -3.05 1.55
N THR A 62 -6.25 -2.10 0.93
CA THR A 62 -6.07 -0.66 1.21
C THR A 62 -6.59 -0.30 2.59
N GLU A 63 -6.01 0.73 3.19
CA GLU A 63 -6.28 1.22 4.54
C GLU A 63 -7.75 1.51 4.83
N LEU A 64 -8.11 1.38 6.11
CA LEU A 64 -9.36 1.93 6.63
C LEU A 64 -9.41 3.45 6.39
N PRO A 65 -10.60 4.00 6.16
CA PRO A 65 -10.78 5.44 6.14
C PRO A 65 -10.41 6.03 7.49
N GLN A 66 -9.84 7.23 7.46
CA GLN A 66 -9.36 7.89 8.67
C GLN A 66 -10.48 7.99 9.72
N PRO A 67 -10.16 7.74 11.01
CA PRO A 67 -11.12 7.89 12.08
C PRO A 67 -11.69 9.31 12.12
N PRO A 68 -12.92 9.50 12.62
CA PRO A 68 -13.56 10.83 12.62
C PRO A 68 -12.83 11.84 13.52
N SER A 69 -12.14 11.33 14.54
CA SER A 69 -11.28 12.09 15.46
C SER A 69 -10.37 11.13 16.24
N PRO A 70 -9.31 11.60 16.90
CA PRO A 70 -8.42 10.75 17.72
C PRO A 70 -9.12 9.99 18.86
N SER A 71 -10.32 10.40 19.25
CA SER A 71 -11.10 9.82 20.35
C SER A 71 -12.28 8.97 19.88
N GLN A 72 -12.44 8.80 18.56
CA GLN A 72 -13.53 8.06 17.97
C GLN A 72 -13.03 7.10 16.90
N ILE A 73 -13.83 6.08 16.61
CA ILE A 73 -13.57 5.13 15.54
C ILE A 73 -14.83 4.92 14.71
N TRP A 74 -14.65 4.56 13.44
CA TRP A 74 -15.75 4.18 12.56
C TRP A 74 -16.11 2.71 12.73
N ILE A 75 -17.41 2.43 12.86
CA ILE A 75 -17.98 1.11 12.66
C ILE A 75 -18.75 1.11 11.34
N GLU A 76 -18.38 0.19 10.45
CA GLU A 76 -18.92 0.13 9.07
C GLU A 76 -19.71 -1.14 8.80
N ALA A 77 -19.53 -2.17 9.63
CA ALA A 77 -20.10 -3.47 9.42
C ALA A 77 -20.41 -4.18 10.74
N TRP A 78 -21.34 -5.12 10.65
CA TRP A 78 -21.64 -6.09 11.69
C TRP A 78 -21.61 -7.49 11.09
N ALA A 79 -21.47 -8.49 11.93
CA ALA A 79 -21.42 -9.87 11.50
C ALA A 79 -22.25 -10.77 12.39
N LYS A 80 -22.77 -11.85 11.80
CA LYS A 80 -23.35 -12.99 12.48
C LYS A 80 -22.37 -14.16 12.40
N CYS A 81 -22.03 -14.75 13.54
CA CYS A 81 -21.23 -15.97 13.57
C CYS A 81 -22.10 -17.16 13.14
N GLU A 82 -21.77 -17.79 12.03
CA GLU A 82 -22.48 -18.98 11.55
C GLU A 82 -21.91 -20.25 12.19
N ARG A 83 -20.59 -20.31 12.38
CA ARG A 83 -19.90 -21.40 13.08
C ARG A 83 -18.59 -20.90 13.67
N CYS A 84 -18.16 -21.51 14.77
CA CYS A 84 -16.84 -21.30 15.32
C CYS A 84 -16.23 -22.65 15.68
N GLU A 85 -15.03 -22.92 15.20
CA GLU A 85 -14.29 -24.16 15.45
C GLU A 85 -12.98 -23.92 16.17
N THR A 86 -12.43 -24.99 16.74
CA THR A 86 -11.17 -24.97 17.48
C THR A 86 -10.17 -25.85 16.76
N ILE A 87 -9.04 -25.29 16.35
CA ILE A 87 -7.97 -25.98 15.64
C ILE A 87 -6.75 -26.06 16.55
N SER A 88 -6.28 -27.28 16.82
CA SER A 88 -5.11 -27.55 17.65
C SER A 88 -3.99 -28.26 16.89
N GLN A 89 -4.28 -28.91 15.76
CA GLN A 89 -3.28 -29.60 14.94
C GLN A 89 -2.53 -28.62 14.03
N THR A 90 -1.19 -28.75 13.96
CA THR A 90 -0.35 -27.85 13.15
C THR A 90 -0.61 -28.02 11.65
N SER A 91 -0.84 -29.26 11.18
CA SER A 91 -1.17 -29.57 9.79
C SER A 91 -2.47 -28.88 9.34
N GLU A 92 -3.47 -28.81 10.22
CA GLU A 92 -4.72 -28.09 9.93
C GLU A 92 -4.53 -26.58 9.86
N LEU A 93 -3.59 -26.01 10.63
CA LEU A 93 -3.25 -24.58 10.54
C LEU A 93 -2.52 -24.24 9.24
N GLU A 94 -1.67 -25.12 8.73
CA GLU A 94 -1.04 -24.94 7.42
C GLU A 94 -2.07 -25.03 6.29
N ALA A 95 -3.01 -25.97 6.38
CA ALA A 95 -4.13 -26.05 5.44
C ALA A 95 -5.03 -24.81 5.52
N LEU A 96 -5.28 -24.29 6.74
CA LEU A 96 -6.02 -23.04 6.96
C LEU A 96 -5.29 -21.84 6.35
N ALA A 97 -3.96 -21.76 6.48
CA ALA A 97 -3.17 -20.67 5.89
C ALA A 97 -3.36 -20.59 4.36
N ASN A 98 -3.47 -21.74 3.69
CA ASN A 98 -3.65 -21.81 2.23
C ASN A 98 -5.07 -21.43 1.77
N CYS A 99 -6.04 -21.36 2.68
CA CYS A 99 -7.43 -21.01 2.36
C CYS A 99 -7.94 -19.75 3.06
N THR A 100 -7.06 -19.01 3.73
CA THR A 100 -7.40 -17.78 4.44
C THR A 100 -6.39 -16.69 4.13
N ILE A 101 -6.59 -15.51 4.74
CA ILE A 101 -5.72 -14.36 4.54
C ILE A 101 -4.40 -14.43 5.33
N TRP A 102 -4.33 -15.31 6.34
CA TRP A 102 -3.22 -15.37 7.27
C TRP A 102 -2.11 -16.31 6.79
N THR A 103 -0.86 -15.94 7.05
CA THR A 103 0.28 -16.81 6.78
C THR A 103 0.32 -17.98 7.77
N ALA A 104 1.01 -19.07 7.38
CA ALA A 104 1.22 -20.19 8.29
C ALA A 104 1.99 -19.78 9.55
N SER A 105 2.94 -18.84 9.43
CA SER A 105 3.72 -18.30 10.55
C SER A 105 2.81 -17.60 11.57
N GLU A 106 1.89 -16.75 11.13
CA GLU A 106 0.93 -16.06 12.01
C GLU A 106 0.05 -17.06 12.78
N LEU A 107 -0.50 -18.06 12.08
CA LEU A 107 -1.35 -19.07 12.71
C LEU A 107 -0.58 -19.92 13.72
N LYS A 108 0.69 -20.25 13.43
CA LYS A 108 1.59 -20.96 14.36
C LYS A 108 1.89 -20.11 15.59
N ALA A 109 2.26 -18.84 15.42
CA ALA A 109 2.53 -17.91 16.52
C ALA A 109 1.31 -17.75 17.45
N ARG A 110 0.10 -17.69 16.89
CA ARG A 110 -1.14 -17.66 17.70
C ARG A 110 -1.37 -18.93 18.50
N LYS A 111 -1.06 -20.09 17.91
CA LYS A 111 -1.18 -21.38 18.60
C LYS A 111 -0.16 -21.51 19.74
N GLU A 112 1.09 -21.12 19.53
CA GLU A 112 2.14 -21.15 20.56
C GLU A 112 1.73 -20.38 21.81
N ASN A 113 1.03 -19.27 21.62
CA ASN A 113 0.51 -18.45 22.73
C ASN A 113 -0.74 -19.00 23.41
N ARG A 114 -1.49 -19.96 22.83
CA ARG A 114 -2.85 -20.33 23.29
C ARG A 114 -3.23 -21.82 23.22
N ALA A 115 -2.29 -22.70 22.90
CA ALA A 115 -2.47 -24.15 22.67
C ALA A 115 -3.42 -24.55 21.51
N TYR A 116 -4.38 -23.68 21.16
CA TYR A 116 -5.32 -23.83 20.05
C TYR A 116 -5.68 -22.46 19.46
N VAL A 117 -6.24 -22.48 18.25
CA VAL A 117 -6.75 -21.31 17.53
C VAL A 117 -8.24 -21.47 17.33
N PHE A 118 -9.03 -20.44 17.66
CA PHE A 118 -10.43 -20.41 17.28
C PHE A 118 -10.56 -19.76 15.91
N VAL A 119 -11.37 -20.37 15.04
CA VAL A 119 -11.73 -19.84 13.73
C VAL A 119 -13.23 -19.64 13.70
N ALA A 120 -13.68 -18.41 13.52
CA ALA A 120 -15.09 -18.08 13.38
C ALA A 120 -15.41 -17.76 11.93
N TYR A 121 -16.49 -18.35 11.43
CA TYR A 121 -17.05 -18.09 10.11
C TYR A 121 -18.19 -17.09 10.24
N LEU A 122 -18.02 -15.94 9.59
CA LEU A 122 -18.80 -14.74 9.82
C LEU A 122 -19.57 -14.35 8.57
N LYS A 123 -20.90 -14.30 8.67
CA LYS A 123 -21.74 -13.65 7.67
C LYS A 123 -21.75 -12.15 7.95
N VAL A 124 -21.08 -11.38 7.08
CA VAL A 124 -20.85 -9.94 7.28
C VAL A 124 -21.91 -9.13 6.54
N HIS A 125 -22.38 -8.07 7.20
CA HIS A 125 -23.37 -7.13 6.68
C HIS A 125 -22.85 -5.70 6.81
N LYS A 126 -23.04 -4.90 5.76
CA LYS A 126 -22.67 -3.49 5.75
C LYS A 126 -23.69 -2.68 6.53
N LEU A 127 -23.24 -1.71 7.32
CA LEU A 127 -24.15 -0.70 7.86
C LEU A 127 -24.57 0.29 6.76
N PRO A 128 -25.83 0.76 6.75
CA PRO A 128 -26.29 1.76 5.80
C PRO A 128 -25.41 3.02 5.81
N GLU A 129 -25.00 3.45 7.01
CA GLU A 129 -24.06 4.54 7.22
C GLU A 129 -23.01 4.15 8.27
N LYS A 130 -21.82 4.75 8.18
CA LYS A 130 -20.76 4.54 9.17
C LYS A 130 -21.15 5.21 10.48
N VAL A 131 -20.91 4.52 11.59
CA VAL A 131 -21.24 5.05 12.92
C VAL A 131 -19.96 5.37 13.67
N ALA A 132 -19.81 6.64 14.08
CA ALA A 132 -18.73 7.07 14.95
C ALA A 132 -19.04 6.63 16.39
N ILE A 133 -18.13 5.89 17.01
CA ILE A 133 -18.23 5.50 18.42
C ILE A 133 -16.99 5.93 19.20
N LYS A 134 -17.14 6.14 20.50
CA LYS A 134 -16.01 6.50 21.37
C LYS A 134 -14.97 5.38 21.37
N ALA A 135 -13.70 5.75 21.18
CA ALA A 135 -12.59 4.82 21.23
C ALA A 135 -12.49 4.18 22.63
N ILE A 136 -12.33 2.87 22.67
CA ILE A 136 -12.22 2.11 23.93
C ILE A 136 -10.77 2.11 24.39
N VAL A 137 -10.55 2.53 25.63
CA VAL A 137 -9.22 2.52 26.26
C VAL A 137 -8.69 1.09 26.37
N ASN A 138 -7.39 0.92 26.10
CA ASN A 138 -6.70 -0.38 26.13
C ASN A 138 -7.37 -1.44 25.22
N ILE A 139 -7.80 -1.02 24.03
CA ILE A 139 -8.43 -1.92 23.05
C ILE A 139 -7.45 -3.00 22.54
N GLN A 140 -6.14 -2.73 22.54
CA GLN A 140 -5.10 -3.68 22.13
C GLN A 140 -5.17 -5.00 22.94
N ALA A 141 -5.34 -4.92 24.26
CA ALA A 141 -5.50 -6.09 25.13
C ALA A 141 -6.82 -6.85 24.91
N LYS A 142 -7.71 -6.31 24.08
CA LYS A 142 -9.04 -6.86 23.77
C LYS A 142 -9.13 -7.45 22.37
N ILE A 143 -8.06 -7.45 21.57
CA ILE A 143 -8.05 -8.10 20.24
C ILE A 143 -8.52 -9.56 20.35
N GLY A 144 -9.47 -9.92 19.48
CA GLY A 144 -10.16 -11.20 19.43
C GLY A 144 -11.27 -11.38 20.48
N LYS A 145 -11.50 -10.41 21.38
CA LYS A 145 -12.54 -10.51 22.43
C LYS A 145 -13.78 -9.72 22.03
N THR A 146 -14.93 -10.18 22.49
CA THR A 146 -16.17 -9.40 22.42
C THR A 146 -16.15 -8.31 23.48
N ILE A 147 -16.54 -7.10 23.08
CA ILE A 147 -16.57 -5.89 23.91
C ILE A 147 -17.94 -5.24 23.81
N SER A 148 -18.31 -4.45 24.83
CA SER A 148 -19.48 -3.59 24.73
C SER A 148 -19.10 -2.24 24.13
N ILE A 149 -19.93 -1.73 23.22
CA ILE A 149 -19.74 -0.39 22.61
C ILE A 149 -20.50 0.72 23.36
N GLY A 150 -21.11 0.41 24.51
CA GLY A 150 -21.77 1.39 25.38
C GLY A 150 -23.09 1.96 24.85
N GLN A 151 -23.45 1.69 23.60
CA GLN A 151 -24.71 2.12 22.97
C GLN A 151 -25.36 0.99 22.17
N SER A 152 -26.67 1.10 21.96
CA SER A 152 -27.47 0.18 21.12
C SER A 152 -27.60 0.78 19.75
N LEU A 153 -27.20 0.05 18.71
CA LEU A 153 -27.33 0.48 17.32
C LEU A 153 -28.22 -0.51 16.57
N ASN A 154 -29.10 0.02 15.72
CA ASN A 154 -29.95 -0.81 14.90
C ASN A 154 -29.16 -1.41 13.74
N ILE A 155 -29.46 -2.66 13.41
CA ILE A 155 -28.85 -3.40 12.31
C ILE A 155 -29.90 -3.73 11.26
N ASP A 156 -29.46 -3.76 10.00
CA ASP A 156 -30.24 -4.21 8.87
C ASP A 156 -29.56 -5.44 8.24
N PRO A 157 -30.22 -6.61 8.19
CA PRO A 157 -29.69 -7.80 7.51
C PRO A 157 -29.82 -7.75 5.99
N SER A 158 -30.47 -6.73 5.40
CA SER A 158 -30.72 -6.63 3.96
C SER A 158 -29.47 -6.35 3.10
N THR A 159 -28.35 -5.98 3.73
CA THR A 159 -27.10 -5.57 3.08
C THR A 159 -25.93 -6.52 3.36
N PRO A 160 -26.04 -7.84 3.06
CA PRO A 160 -24.91 -8.75 3.24
C PRO A 160 -23.77 -8.39 2.27
N ILE A 161 -22.52 -8.50 2.73
CA ILE A 161 -21.32 -8.27 1.90
C ILE A 161 -21.19 -9.35 0.82
N LEU A 162 -21.42 -10.60 1.21
CA LEU A 162 -21.46 -11.75 0.29
C LEU A 162 -22.91 -12.20 0.14
N SER A 163 -23.32 -12.54 -1.08
CA SER A 163 -24.61 -13.19 -1.30
C SER A 163 -24.69 -14.50 -0.50
N THR A 164 -25.89 -14.97 -0.19
CA THR A 164 -26.06 -16.24 0.54
C THR A 164 -25.36 -17.40 -0.16
N GLU A 165 -25.36 -17.43 -1.49
CA GLU A 165 -24.66 -18.43 -2.28
C GLU A 165 -23.13 -18.30 -2.17
N GLN A 166 -22.59 -17.09 -2.36
CA GLN A 166 -21.15 -16.82 -2.23
C GLN A 166 -20.62 -17.15 -0.84
N PHE A 167 -21.37 -16.77 0.20
CA PHE A 167 -21.02 -17.10 1.58
C PHE A 167 -21.03 -18.61 1.81
N ASN A 168 -22.08 -19.32 1.38
CA ASN A 168 -22.18 -20.77 1.56
C ASN A 168 -21.04 -21.50 0.83
N GLN A 169 -20.65 -21.02 -0.35
CA GLN A 169 -19.51 -21.56 -1.11
C GLN A 169 -18.20 -21.35 -0.35
N GLN A 170 -17.87 -20.11 0.05
CA GLN A 170 -16.67 -19.85 0.85
C GLN A 170 -16.66 -20.64 2.16
N PHE A 171 -17.82 -20.77 2.82
CA PHE A 171 -17.96 -21.54 4.05
C PHE A 171 -17.65 -23.03 3.84
N GLN A 172 -18.14 -23.63 2.75
CA GLN A 172 -17.83 -25.02 2.38
C GLN A 172 -16.34 -25.20 2.03
N ASP A 173 -15.75 -24.26 1.30
CA ASP A 173 -14.34 -24.32 0.90
C ASP A 173 -13.41 -24.20 2.12
N LEU A 174 -13.73 -23.30 3.04
CA LEU A 174 -13.01 -23.15 4.30
C LEU A 174 -13.13 -24.40 5.19
N GLN A 175 -14.30 -25.04 5.24
CA GLN A 175 -14.49 -26.29 6.01
C GLN A 175 -13.74 -27.47 5.39
N SER A 176 -13.73 -27.57 4.07
CA SER A 176 -13.02 -28.63 3.35
C SER A 176 -11.52 -28.33 3.16
N ARG A 177 -11.03 -27.21 3.72
CA ARG A 177 -9.65 -26.73 3.57
C ARG A 177 -9.19 -26.67 2.11
N LYS A 178 -10.13 -26.42 1.20
CA LYS A 178 -9.79 -26.19 -0.20
C LYS A 178 -8.99 -24.89 -0.26
N PRO A 179 -7.87 -24.85 -1.00
CA PRO A 179 -7.15 -23.62 -1.24
C PRO A 179 -8.14 -22.55 -1.68
N ALA A 180 -8.05 -21.37 -1.06
CA ALA A 180 -8.97 -20.30 -1.37
C ALA A 180 -8.92 -20.09 -2.89
N HIS A 181 -10.08 -20.21 -3.54
CA HIS A 181 -10.23 -19.72 -4.90
C HIS A 181 -10.20 -18.20 -4.81
N HIS A 182 -9.01 -17.63 -4.59
CA HIS A 182 -8.75 -16.25 -4.98
C HIS A 182 -9.15 -16.18 -6.46
N PRO A 183 -10.05 -15.26 -6.85
CA PRO A 183 -10.82 -15.42 -8.06
C PRO A 183 -9.91 -15.66 -9.26
N GLN A 184 -9.88 -16.91 -9.74
CA GLN A 184 -9.95 -17.12 -11.18
C GLN A 184 -11.34 -16.66 -11.60
N PRO A 185 -11.47 -15.76 -12.58
CA PRO A 185 -12.73 -15.13 -12.90
C PRO A 185 -13.73 -16.17 -13.44
N GLN A 186 -14.73 -16.53 -12.64
CA GLN A 186 -15.94 -17.19 -13.11
C GLN A 186 -17.05 -16.16 -13.33
N HIS A 187 -17.49 -16.13 -14.57
CA HIS A 187 -18.54 -15.33 -15.20
C HIS A 187 -19.81 -15.17 -14.34
N THR A 188 -20.22 -13.92 -14.12
CA THR A 188 -21.65 -13.61 -13.99
C THR A 188 -21.93 -12.20 -14.50
N THR A 189 -22.90 -12.13 -15.40
CA THR A 189 -23.35 -11.00 -16.19
C THR A 189 -23.72 -9.79 -15.34
N ILE A 190 -23.07 -8.65 -15.60
CA ILE A 190 -23.57 -7.34 -15.18
C ILE A 190 -23.45 -6.40 -16.39
N SER A 191 -24.59 -5.78 -16.72
CA SER A 191 -24.77 -4.87 -17.84
C SER A 191 -23.77 -3.71 -17.81
N GLN A 192 -23.26 -3.37 -18.99
CA GLN A 192 -22.32 -2.28 -19.26
C GLN A 192 -22.87 -0.93 -18.75
N PRO A 193 -22.12 -0.16 -17.95
CA PRO A 193 -22.19 1.29 -18.01
C PRO A 193 -21.26 1.78 -19.13
N GLU A 194 -21.80 2.69 -19.93
CA GLU A 194 -21.10 3.42 -20.99
C GLU A 194 -19.99 4.28 -20.35
N VAL A 195 -18.72 4.02 -20.69
CA VAL A 195 -17.57 4.80 -20.23
C VAL A 195 -16.95 5.53 -21.41
N GLU A 196 -16.84 6.85 -21.26
CA GLU A 196 -16.25 7.77 -22.23
C GLU A 196 -14.80 7.41 -22.61
N PRO A 197 -14.37 7.70 -23.85
CA PRO A 197 -13.03 7.39 -24.33
C PRO A 197 -11.96 8.26 -23.67
N ILE A 198 -10.88 7.62 -23.22
CA ILE A 198 -9.63 8.25 -22.77
C ILE A 198 -8.91 8.86 -23.98
N PRO A 199 -8.35 10.09 -23.89
CA PRO A 199 -7.66 10.73 -25.00
C PRO A 199 -6.33 10.03 -25.36
N THR A 200 -6.12 9.85 -26.65
CA THR A 200 -4.94 9.25 -27.28
C THR A 200 -3.71 10.15 -27.10
N VAL A 201 -2.59 9.57 -26.66
CA VAL A 201 -1.26 10.22 -26.66
C VAL A 201 -0.65 10.04 -28.05
N GLU A 202 -0.40 11.14 -28.77
CA GLU A 202 0.38 11.14 -30.02
C GLU A 202 1.86 10.88 -29.72
N LEU A 203 2.39 9.81 -30.31
CA LEU A 203 3.82 9.52 -30.35
C LEU A 203 4.45 10.36 -31.46
N ILE A 204 5.42 11.21 -31.10
CA ILE A 204 6.35 11.80 -32.07
C ILE A 204 7.35 10.69 -32.43
N GLU A 205 7.25 10.15 -33.63
CA GLU A 205 8.24 9.22 -34.19
C GLU A 205 9.54 9.96 -34.52
N PRO A 206 10.71 9.55 -34.00
CA PRO A 206 11.99 9.97 -34.56
C PRO A 206 12.32 9.14 -35.82
N GLU A 207 12.78 9.82 -36.87
CA GLU A 207 13.27 9.19 -38.10
C GLU A 207 14.41 8.17 -37.81
N PRO A 208 14.50 7.08 -38.61
CA PRO A 208 15.48 6.03 -38.38
C PRO A 208 16.88 6.42 -38.86
N PRO A 209 17.96 6.23 -38.06
CA PRO A 209 19.32 6.22 -38.60
C PRO A 209 19.73 4.81 -39.04
N THR A 210 20.51 4.77 -40.12
CA THR A 210 21.12 3.63 -40.81
C THR A 210 22.05 2.78 -39.91
N PRO A 211 22.13 1.44 -40.06
CA PRO A 211 23.08 0.59 -39.32
C PRO A 211 24.35 0.27 -40.13
N PRO A 212 25.40 -0.37 -39.58
CA PRO A 212 25.89 -0.43 -38.18
C PRO A 212 27.44 -0.29 -38.06
N SER A 213 27.97 -0.14 -36.83
CA SER A 213 29.26 -0.76 -36.46
C SER A 213 29.32 -1.06 -34.96
N ILE A 214 29.93 -2.21 -34.64
CA ILE A 214 29.88 -2.94 -33.37
C ILE A 214 31.02 -2.49 -32.45
N SER A 215 30.72 -2.15 -31.18
CA SER A 215 31.50 -2.52 -29.99
C SER A 215 30.72 -2.21 -28.70
N PRO A 216 30.97 -2.93 -27.59
CA PRO A 216 30.08 -3.00 -26.45
C PRO A 216 30.54 -2.12 -25.28
N GLU A 217 29.75 -1.12 -24.91
CA GLU A 217 29.83 -0.48 -23.59
C GLU A 217 28.42 0.03 -23.22
N PRO A 218 27.87 -0.28 -22.04
CA PRO A 218 26.52 0.16 -21.69
C PRO A 218 26.56 1.65 -21.30
N GLU A 219 25.99 2.51 -22.15
CA GLU A 219 25.78 3.92 -21.79
C GLU A 219 24.73 4.04 -20.65
N PRO A 220 24.91 4.98 -19.70
CA PRO A 220 23.98 5.19 -18.61
C PRO A 220 22.69 5.85 -19.12
N ILE A 221 21.58 5.12 -19.01
CA ILE A 221 20.23 5.57 -19.34
C ILE A 221 19.92 6.86 -18.54
N THR A 222 19.94 8.00 -19.22
CA THR A 222 19.77 9.36 -18.66
C THR A 222 18.50 10.04 -19.17
N THR A 223 17.43 9.28 -19.42
CA THR A 223 16.13 9.83 -19.79
C THR A 223 15.16 9.69 -18.62
N SER A 224 14.86 10.81 -17.96
CA SER A 224 13.76 10.87 -17.00
C SER A 224 12.43 10.67 -17.73
N PRO A 225 11.49 9.90 -17.16
CA PRO A 225 10.17 9.68 -17.76
C PRO A 225 9.38 11.00 -17.82
N VAL A 226 8.81 11.31 -18.98
CA VAL A 226 7.96 12.49 -19.20
C VAL A 226 6.50 12.07 -18.99
N PHE A 227 5.81 12.70 -18.04
CA PHE A 227 4.39 12.44 -17.76
C PHE A 227 3.49 13.52 -18.37
N PRO A 228 2.36 13.18 -19.03
CA PRO A 228 1.45 14.16 -19.60
C PRO A 228 0.59 14.83 -18.51
N SER A 229 0.62 16.16 -18.43
CA SER A 229 -0.08 16.95 -17.41
C SER A 229 -1.60 16.74 -17.43
N LYS A 230 -2.14 16.11 -16.37
CA LYS A 230 -3.58 16.19 -16.06
C LYS A 230 -3.85 17.49 -15.28
N THR A 231 -4.66 18.37 -15.88
CA THR A 231 -5.05 19.67 -15.35
C THR A 231 -6.07 19.53 -14.21
N GLY A 232 -5.57 19.49 -12.98
CA GLY A 232 -6.26 19.88 -11.75
C GLY A 232 -5.41 20.94 -11.06
N ASP A 233 -5.99 22.09 -10.74
CA ASP A 233 -5.28 23.31 -10.33
C ASP A 233 -4.56 23.20 -8.96
N ASP A 234 -4.97 22.24 -8.11
CA ASP A 234 -4.44 22.09 -6.73
C ASP A 234 -3.05 21.45 -6.63
N ASP A 235 -2.52 20.86 -7.71
CA ASP A 235 -1.29 20.05 -7.68
C ASP A 235 -0.12 20.64 -8.48
N GLN A 236 -0.15 21.95 -8.80
CA GLN A 236 0.95 22.62 -9.51
C GLN A 236 2.27 22.64 -8.70
N TRP A 237 2.18 22.52 -7.37
CA TRP A 237 3.35 22.50 -6.49
C TRP A 237 4.26 21.29 -6.72
N ILE A 238 3.74 20.18 -7.27
CA ILE A 238 4.52 18.97 -7.58
C ILE A 238 5.60 19.29 -8.62
N ASP A 239 5.27 20.07 -9.64
CA ASP A 239 6.19 20.42 -10.73
C ASP A 239 7.28 21.42 -10.28
N GLN A 240 7.15 21.97 -9.07
CA GLN A 240 8.09 22.92 -8.50
C GLN A 240 9.14 22.27 -7.57
N ILE A 241 8.95 21.01 -7.17
CA ILE A 241 9.83 20.31 -6.20
C ILE A 241 11.29 20.36 -6.64
N ALA A 242 11.57 19.95 -7.88
CA ALA A 242 12.93 19.95 -8.41
C ALA A 242 13.45 21.36 -8.64
N ALA A 243 12.63 22.27 -9.17
CA ALA A 243 13.04 23.64 -9.44
C ALA A 243 13.49 24.35 -8.15
N ILE A 244 12.72 24.18 -7.07
CA ILE A 244 13.01 24.78 -5.77
C ILE A 244 14.14 24.04 -5.05
N GLY A 245 14.20 22.71 -5.12
CA GLY A 245 15.32 21.94 -4.58
C GLY A 245 16.67 22.26 -5.25
N ASN A 246 16.64 22.65 -6.53
CA ASN A 246 17.83 23.11 -7.26
C ASN A 246 18.15 24.60 -7.06
N SER A 247 17.33 25.33 -6.28
CA SER A 247 17.54 26.74 -5.97
C SER A 247 18.30 26.91 -4.64
N SER A 248 18.27 28.11 -4.05
CA SER A 248 18.79 28.39 -2.71
C SER A 248 17.68 28.52 -1.65
N GLN A 249 16.44 28.13 -1.99
CA GLN A 249 15.24 28.33 -1.15
C GLN A 249 15.02 27.14 -0.19
N GLY A 250 15.90 26.97 0.79
CA GLY A 250 15.88 25.83 1.73
C GLY A 250 14.53 25.60 2.43
N HIS A 251 13.96 26.65 3.05
CA HIS A 251 12.70 26.53 3.77
C HIS A 251 11.50 26.17 2.87
N GLU A 252 11.45 26.72 1.66
CA GLU A 252 10.40 26.36 0.72
C GLU A 252 10.57 24.91 0.24
N PHE A 253 11.81 24.49 0.02
CA PHE A 253 12.12 23.12 -0.35
C PHE A 253 11.70 22.11 0.74
N GLU A 254 12.04 22.36 2.01
CA GLU A 254 11.57 21.53 3.14
C GLU A 254 10.04 21.41 3.16
N ARG A 255 9.32 22.53 2.95
CA ARG A 255 7.85 22.55 2.90
C ARG A 255 7.31 21.66 1.78
N LEU A 256 7.92 21.70 0.58
CA LEU A 256 7.52 20.86 -0.55
C LEU A 256 7.84 19.39 -0.31
N VAL A 257 8.97 19.08 0.34
CA VAL A 257 9.31 17.71 0.73
C VAL A 257 8.27 17.16 1.71
N ARG A 258 7.90 17.92 2.75
CA ARG A 258 6.83 17.53 3.69
C ARG A 258 5.51 17.27 2.96
N LYS A 259 5.10 18.17 2.05
CA LYS A 259 3.92 17.99 1.20
C LYS A 259 4.00 16.74 0.34
N ALA A 260 5.15 16.50 -0.30
CA ALA A 260 5.40 15.32 -1.12
C ALA A 260 5.23 14.03 -0.32
N LEU A 261 5.81 13.96 0.87
CA LEU A 261 5.70 12.79 1.75
C LEU A 261 4.25 12.55 2.19
N ILE A 262 3.52 13.59 2.59
CA ILE A 262 2.09 13.46 2.92
C ILE A 262 1.29 12.97 1.71
N PHE A 263 1.52 13.57 0.54
CA PHE A 263 0.85 13.18 -0.71
C PHE A 263 1.14 11.72 -1.09
N LEU A 264 2.37 11.25 -0.86
CA LEU A 264 2.74 9.86 -1.07
C LEU A 264 2.04 8.91 -0.10
N GLY A 265 1.57 9.41 1.04
CA GLY A 265 0.86 8.65 2.06
C GLY A 265 1.72 8.39 3.29
N PHE A 266 2.67 9.26 3.61
CA PHE A 266 3.32 9.26 4.93
C PHE A 266 2.51 10.09 5.91
N ALA A 267 2.57 9.72 7.19
CA ALA A 267 1.98 10.47 8.28
C ALA A 267 2.92 10.53 9.47
N ASN A 268 2.68 11.53 10.31
CA ASN A 268 3.36 11.72 11.58
C ASN A 268 2.32 11.76 12.68
N THR A 269 2.36 10.78 13.59
CA THR A 269 1.44 10.68 14.74
C THR A 269 2.02 11.20 16.04
N ILE A 270 3.31 11.56 16.05
CA ILE A 270 4.00 12.10 17.21
C ILE A 270 3.81 13.63 17.27
N ASP A 271 3.25 14.11 18.37
CA ASP A 271 3.14 15.54 18.66
C ASP A 271 4.49 16.10 19.16
N ASN A 272 5.45 16.27 18.24
CA ASN A 272 6.76 16.85 18.52
C ASN A 272 7.15 17.82 17.40
N ALA A 273 7.17 19.12 17.71
CA ALA A 273 7.53 20.17 16.75
C ALA A 273 8.96 20.04 16.15
N LYS A 274 9.85 19.25 16.78
CA LYS A 274 11.20 18.96 16.27
C LYS A 274 11.28 17.69 15.41
N ALA A 275 10.20 16.93 15.31
CA ALA A 275 10.07 15.73 14.49
C ALA A 275 8.67 15.71 13.87
N SER A 276 8.46 16.64 12.93
CA SER A 276 7.16 16.94 12.35
C SER A 276 7.14 16.66 10.85
N LEU A 277 5.99 16.26 10.33
CA LEU A 277 5.70 16.23 8.89
C LEU A 277 4.79 17.37 8.44
N ASN A 278 4.33 18.23 9.37
CA ASN A 278 3.41 19.32 9.04
C ASN A 278 4.13 20.37 8.15
N PRO A 279 3.65 20.63 6.92
CA PRO A 279 4.27 21.61 6.01
C PRO A 279 4.26 23.04 6.56
N ASP A 280 3.29 23.39 7.39
CA ASP A 280 3.13 24.74 7.95
C ASP A 280 3.92 24.93 9.24
N SER A 281 4.51 23.86 9.77
CA SER A 281 5.47 23.95 10.86
C SER A 281 6.83 24.35 10.28
N THR A 282 7.36 25.48 10.74
CA THR A 282 8.80 25.73 10.60
C THR A 282 9.47 24.77 11.56
N GLY A 283 10.15 23.74 11.05
CA GLY A 283 10.96 22.84 11.88
C GLY A 283 11.75 23.70 12.86
N GLY A 284 11.44 23.60 14.15
CA GLY A 284 11.94 24.57 15.12
C GLY A 284 13.48 24.57 15.14
N PRO A 285 14.16 25.63 15.63
CA PRO A 285 15.61 25.65 15.70
C PRO A 285 16.19 24.35 16.29
N GLY A 286 16.96 23.62 15.48
CA GLY A 286 17.54 22.32 15.84
C GLY A 286 16.55 21.15 15.88
N GLY A 287 15.49 21.18 15.06
CA GLY A 287 14.62 20.05 14.72
C GLY A 287 15.05 19.36 13.44
N LEU A 288 14.49 18.18 13.18
CA LEU A 288 14.63 17.46 11.91
C LEU A 288 13.82 18.18 10.82
N ASP A 289 14.32 18.16 9.59
CA ASP A 289 13.58 18.75 8.47
C ASP A 289 12.27 18.01 8.22
N PHE A 290 12.26 16.69 8.34
CA PHE A 290 11.02 15.93 8.38
C PHE A 290 11.16 14.62 9.14
N TYR A 291 10.03 14.18 9.68
CA TYR A 291 9.89 12.87 10.29
C TYR A 291 8.48 12.33 10.06
N ALA A 292 8.38 11.07 9.66
CA ALA A 292 7.14 10.31 9.59
C ALA A 292 7.32 9.01 10.39
N ASP A 293 6.26 8.55 11.05
CA ASP A 293 6.24 7.27 11.78
C ASP A 293 5.31 6.24 11.13
N TRP A 294 4.61 6.64 10.07
CA TRP A 294 3.66 5.80 9.35
C TRP A 294 3.76 6.04 7.84
N PRO A 295 3.68 4.99 6.98
CA PRO A 295 3.48 3.57 7.32
C PRO A 295 4.74 2.87 7.88
N TYR A 296 5.86 3.57 7.89
CA TYR A 296 7.08 3.19 8.60
C TYR A 296 7.86 4.44 8.98
N ALA A 297 8.80 4.29 9.92
CA ALA A 297 9.62 5.40 10.37
C ALA A 297 10.57 5.88 9.27
N LEU A 298 10.43 7.14 8.87
CA LEU A 298 11.24 7.83 7.87
C LEU A 298 11.71 9.15 8.46
N VAL A 299 13.00 9.43 8.36
CA VAL A 299 13.61 10.67 8.85
C VAL A 299 14.56 11.24 7.81
N GLY A 300 14.64 12.56 7.70
CA GLY A 300 15.57 13.14 6.76
C GLY A 300 15.88 14.60 6.91
N GLU A 301 16.84 15.00 6.08
CA GLU A 301 17.39 16.34 5.94
C GLU A 301 17.27 16.78 4.47
N CYS A 302 17.03 18.05 4.24
CA CYS A 302 16.85 18.67 2.94
C CYS A 302 18.00 19.65 2.68
N LYS A 303 18.52 19.65 1.45
CA LYS A 303 19.51 20.64 1.03
C LYS A 303 19.21 21.19 -0.37
N ALA A 304 18.68 22.41 -0.40
CA ALA A 304 18.45 23.15 -1.63
C ALA A 304 19.73 23.88 -2.06
N THR A 305 20.62 23.20 -2.78
CA THR A 305 21.86 23.76 -3.33
C THR A 305 22.33 22.94 -4.54
N LYS A 306 22.10 23.39 -5.79
CA LYS A 306 22.55 22.64 -6.98
C LYS A 306 24.06 22.76 -7.26
N THR A 307 24.60 23.97 -7.12
CA THR A 307 25.97 24.29 -7.56
C THR A 307 27.03 24.02 -6.49
N GLU A 308 26.62 23.92 -5.22
CA GLU A 308 27.51 23.68 -4.11
C GLU A 308 27.49 22.20 -3.74
N LYS A 309 28.69 21.66 -3.46
CA LYS A 309 28.78 20.32 -2.90
C LYS A 309 28.22 20.31 -1.48
N VAL A 310 27.47 19.26 -1.16
CA VAL A 310 26.93 19.01 0.16
C VAL A 310 28.07 18.52 1.06
N SER A 311 28.43 19.34 2.04
CA SER A 311 29.48 19.01 3.00
C SER A 311 29.02 17.97 4.02
N ASP A 312 30.00 17.37 4.71
CA ASP A 312 29.78 16.36 5.77
C ASP A 312 28.84 16.83 6.88
N GLY A 313 28.71 18.15 7.06
CA GLY A 313 27.77 18.75 8.00
C GLY A 313 26.32 18.30 7.81
N THR A 314 25.88 17.99 6.58
CA THR A 314 24.48 17.60 6.32
C THR A 314 24.18 16.17 6.82
N PRO A 315 24.94 15.12 6.40
CA PRO A 315 24.85 13.80 7.03
C PRO A 315 25.05 13.83 8.55
N ALA A 316 26.09 14.53 9.04
CA ALA A 316 26.39 14.59 10.46
C ALA A 316 25.26 15.25 11.27
N GLN A 317 24.61 16.28 10.72
CA GLN A 317 23.45 16.94 11.33
C GLN A 317 22.27 15.98 11.45
N LEU A 318 21.93 15.25 10.39
CA LEU A 318 20.84 14.27 10.41
C LEU A 318 21.06 13.21 11.51
N ILE A 319 22.29 12.68 11.61
CA ILE A 319 22.65 11.68 12.63
C ILE A 319 22.55 12.28 14.04
N LYS A 320 23.15 13.45 14.25
CA LYS A 320 23.16 14.13 15.55
C LYS A 320 21.76 14.48 16.02
N LEU A 321 20.94 15.06 15.15
CA LEU A 321 19.56 15.44 15.48
C LEU A 321 18.67 14.22 15.62
N GLY A 322 18.85 13.21 14.77
CA GLY A 322 18.19 11.91 14.85
C GLY A 322 18.34 11.25 16.20
N HIS A 323 19.57 11.02 16.66
CA HIS A 323 19.80 10.44 17.99
C HIS A 323 19.36 11.36 19.13
N LYS A 324 19.46 12.68 18.98
CA LYS A 324 19.02 13.62 20.02
C LYS A 324 17.50 13.61 20.20
N ILE A 325 16.74 13.53 19.12
CA ILE A 325 15.29 13.71 19.11
C ILE A 325 14.55 12.38 19.18
N LEU A 326 15.01 11.38 18.42
CA LEU A 326 14.39 10.06 18.30
C LEU A 326 15.07 8.99 19.16
N GLN A 327 16.27 9.27 19.69
CA GLN A 327 17.02 8.34 20.55
C GLN A 327 17.23 6.99 19.84
N GLU A 328 16.96 5.87 20.52
CA GLU A 328 17.08 4.51 19.97
C GLU A 328 16.12 4.26 18.80
N HIS A 329 15.05 5.05 18.64
CA HIS A 329 14.14 4.90 17.49
C HIS A 329 14.78 5.35 16.17
N TYR A 330 15.83 6.19 16.21
CA TYR A 330 16.54 6.65 15.01
C TYR A 330 17.11 5.48 14.19
N ASP A 331 17.64 4.46 14.87
CA ASP A 331 18.31 3.33 14.23
C ASP A 331 17.35 2.52 13.36
N ASN A 332 16.07 2.45 13.76
CA ASN A 332 15.00 1.76 13.04
C ASN A 332 14.36 2.60 11.91
N CYS A 333 14.73 3.87 11.77
CA CYS A 333 14.22 4.72 10.71
C CYS A 333 14.93 4.43 9.38
N VAL A 334 14.17 4.50 8.29
CA VAL A 334 14.74 4.81 6.97
C VAL A 334 15.28 6.23 7.05
N LYS A 335 16.56 6.40 6.71
CA LYS A 335 17.25 7.69 6.78
C LYS A 335 17.48 8.19 5.36
N ILE A 336 17.06 9.41 5.07
CA ILE A 336 17.14 9.98 3.74
C ILE A 336 17.65 11.42 3.76
N ILE A 337 18.52 11.77 2.82
CA ILE A 337 18.91 13.14 2.53
C ILE A 337 18.37 13.45 1.14
N ILE A 338 17.63 14.55 1.02
CA ILE A 338 17.14 15.03 -0.28
C ILE A 338 17.94 16.27 -0.64
N ALA A 339 18.86 16.13 -1.59
CA ALA A 339 19.81 17.19 -1.91
C ALA A 339 20.09 17.28 -3.41
N ALA A 340 20.07 18.51 -3.95
CA ALA A 340 20.36 18.75 -5.36
C ALA A 340 21.85 18.56 -5.70
N GLY A 341 22.73 19.13 -4.88
CA GLY A 341 24.17 19.10 -5.10
C GLY A 341 24.80 17.76 -4.73
N GLU A 342 25.91 17.44 -5.40
CA GLU A 342 26.71 16.25 -5.08
C GLU A 342 27.31 16.34 -3.68
N LEU A 343 27.45 15.21 -3.02
CA LEU A 343 28.15 15.11 -1.75
C LEU A 343 29.66 15.31 -1.97
N THR A 344 30.32 15.89 -0.97
CA THR A 344 31.77 15.74 -0.82
C THR A 344 32.12 14.27 -0.54
N GLU A 345 33.35 13.86 -0.81
CA GLU A 345 33.79 12.47 -0.56
C GLU A 345 33.56 12.07 0.91
N ASP A 346 33.95 12.94 1.85
CA ASP A 346 33.72 12.74 3.29
C ASP A 346 32.23 12.59 3.62
N ALA A 347 31.38 13.48 3.07
CA ALA A 347 29.93 13.39 3.28
C ALA A 347 29.35 12.07 2.75
N ASN A 348 29.83 11.60 1.60
CA ASN A 348 29.37 10.33 1.03
C ASN A 348 29.84 9.14 1.87
N GLN A 349 31.07 9.16 2.39
CA GLN A 349 31.56 8.15 3.34
C GLN A 349 30.72 8.13 4.62
N THR A 350 30.38 9.29 5.17
CA THR A 350 29.48 9.39 6.33
C THR A 350 28.08 8.85 6.00
N ALA A 351 27.55 9.15 4.82
CA ALA A 351 26.25 8.63 4.38
C ALA A 351 26.26 7.10 4.24
N LEU A 352 27.30 6.53 3.61
CA LEU A 352 27.48 5.09 3.46
C LEU A 352 27.60 4.40 4.83
N GLY A 353 28.51 4.88 5.69
CA GLY A 353 28.78 4.31 7.01
C GLY A 353 27.58 4.34 7.97
N ASN A 354 26.63 5.27 7.74
CA ASN A 354 25.42 5.42 8.55
C ASN A 354 24.14 4.97 7.82
N ARG A 355 24.27 4.28 6.68
CA ARG A 355 23.16 3.73 5.89
C ARG A 355 22.12 4.80 5.51
N LEU A 356 22.58 5.99 5.15
CA LEU A 356 21.74 7.10 4.70
C LEU A 356 21.50 6.98 3.20
N ASN A 357 20.25 7.06 2.75
CA ASN A 357 19.94 7.20 1.33
C ASN A 357 20.09 8.66 0.93
N VAL A 358 20.76 8.96 -0.18
CA VAL A 358 20.78 10.30 -0.75
C VAL A 358 20.03 10.27 -2.07
N ILE A 359 18.99 11.11 -2.20
CA ILE A 359 18.21 11.22 -3.42
C ILE A 359 18.15 12.66 -3.93
N ARG A 360 17.93 12.81 -5.23
CA ARG A 360 17.79 14.11 -5.87
C ARG A 360 16.34 14.64 -5.78
N PRO A 361 16.14 15.97 -5.76
CA PRO A 361 14.80 16.57 -5.84
C PRO A 361 13.97 16.06 -7.02
N GLU A 362 14.61 15.82 -8.16
CA GLU A 362 14.00 15.24 -9.36
C GLU A 362 13.42 13.85 -9.11
N THR A 363 14.10 13.03 -8.32
CA THR A 363 13.63 11.67 -8.00
C THR A 363 12.39 11.72 -7.13
N LEU A 364 12.36 12.62 -6.13
CA LEU A 364 11.15 12.87 -5.33
C LEU A 364 10.01 13.41 -6.21
N GLN A 365 10.31 14.36 -7.09
CA GLN A 365 9.33 14.89 -8.03
C GLN A 365 8.74 13.79 -8.93
N ASN A 366 9.59 12.96 -9.54
CA ASN A 366 9.15 11.84 -10.39
C ASN A 366 8.28 10.85 -9.61
N LEU A 367 8.64 10.53 -8.36
CA LEU A 367 7.84 9.68 -7.48
C LEU A 367 6.44 10.28 -7.21
N THR A 368 6.37 11.58 -6.91
CA THR A 368 5.07 12.26 -6.70
C THR A 368 4.25 12.40 -7.98
N GLN A 369 4.88 12.72 -9.11
CA GLN A 369 4.23 12.78 -10.41
C GLN A 369 3.68 11.40 -10.80
N LEU A 370 4.43 10.32 -10.59
CA LEU A 370 3.97 8.96 -10.90
C LEU A 370 2.68 8.62 -10.12
N LYS A 371 2.63 8.95 -8.81
CA LYS A 371 1.42 8.81 -8.00
C LYS A 371 0.26 9.66 -8.52
N LYS A 372 0.51 10.91 -8.90
CA LYS A 372 -0.51 11.83 -9.44
C LYS A 372 -1.14 11.29 -10.74
N HIS A 373 -0.31 10.79 -11.66
CA HIS A 373 -0.79 10.30 -12.95
C HIS A 373 -1.46 8.93 -12.85
N TYR A 374 -0.94 8.07 -11.97
CA TYR A 374 -1.39 6.70 -11.77
C TYR A 374 -1.64 6.46 -10.27
N SER A 375 -2.86 6.74 -9.82
CA SER A 375 -3.27 6.47 -8.45
C SER A 375 -3.06 4.99 -8.11
N GLY A 376 -2.47 4.70 -6.94
CA GLY A 376 -2.11 3.34 -6.52
C GLY A 376 -0.79 2.79 -7.09
N SER A 377 -0.09 3.52 -7.97
CA SER A 377 1.19 3.06 -8.55
C SER A 377 2.34 2.93 -7.55
N ILE A 378 2.28 3.68 -6.44
CA ILE A 378 3.34 3.70 -5.43
C ILE A 378 2.96 2.80 -4.26
N ASN A 379 3.70 1.71 -4.08
CA ASN A 379 3.63 0.86 -2.90
C ASN A 379 4.72 1.27 -1.90
N LEU A 380 4.32 1.87 -0.77
CA LEU A 380 5.25 2.37 0.23
C LEU A 380 6.07 1.26 0.91
N GLN A 381 5.57 0.03 1.00
CA GLN A 381 6.36 -1.09 1.52
C GLN A 381 7.46 -1.52 0.55
N LYS A 382 7.16 -1.58 -0.76
CA LYS A 382 8.20 -1.82 -1.79
C LYS A 382 9.23 -0.69 -1.80
N LEU A 383 8.78 0.55 -1.63
CA LEU A 383 9.67 1.70 -1.48
C LEU A 383 10.56 1.57 -0.23
N LYS A 384 10.01 1.14 0.92
CA LYS A 384 10.79 0.86 2.14
C LYS A 384 11.86 -0.19 1.86
N SER A 385 11.48 -1.31 1.25
CA SER A 385 12.41 -2.37 0.90
C SER A 385 13.52 -1.87 -0.03
N CYS A 386 13.21 -1.00 -0.98
CA CYS A 386 14.20 -0.37 -1.83
C CYS A 386 15.18 0.49 -1.02
N LEU A 387 14.68 1.31 -0.09
CA LEU A 387 15.48 2.23 0.73
C LEU A 387 16.28 1.56 1.86
N ASP A 388 15.85 0.39 2.35
CA ASP A 388 16.52 -0.35 3.44
C ASP A 388 17.75 -1.15 2.99
N HIS A 389 17.88 -1.40 1.69
CA HIS A 389 18.95 -2.20 1.11
C HIS A 389 19.99 -1.33 0.41
N GLU A 390 21.21 -1.84 0.36
CA GLU A 390 22.29 -1.24 -0.42
C GLU A 390 21.94 -1.16 -1.92
N PRO A 391 22.52 -0.20 -2.67
CA PRO A 391 23.48 0.81 -2.19
C PRO A 391 22.86 1.96 -1.39
N PHE A 392 23.64 2.52 -0.45
CA PHE A 392 23.37 3.76 0.28
C PHE A 392 24.20 4.91 -0.31
N GLY A 393 24.16 6.10 0.31
CA GLY A 393 24.82 7.29 -0.23
C GLY A 393 24.15 7.77 -1.52
N GLU A 394 24.91 8.38 -2.42
CA GLU A 394 24.38 8.93 -3.68
C GLU A 394 23.84 7.88 -4.66
N GLU A 395 24.37 6.66 -4.62
CA GLU A 395 23.90 5.56 -5.45
C GLU A 395 22.46 5.13 -5.12
N ALA A 396 21.97 5.47 -3.94
CA ALA A 396 20.57 5.25 -3.56
C ALA A 396 19.59 5.97 -4.50
N ASP A 397 19.99 7.11 -5.09
CA ASP A 397 19.18 7.84 -6.07
C ASP A 397 18.96 7.02 -7.34
N GLN A 398 20.02 6.38 -7.86
CA GLN A 398 19.93 5.53 -9.05
C GLN A 398 19.14 4.26 -8.78
N LYS A 399 19.32 3.65 -7.60
CA LYS A 399 18.49 2.54 -7.13
C LYS A 399 17.00 2.90 -7.14
N LEU A 400 16.65 4.08 -6.62
CA LEU A 400 15.26 4.53 -6.59
C LEU A 400 14.73 4.88 -8.00
N LYS A 401 15.54 5.50 -8.85
CA LYS A 401 15.20 5.75 -10.27
C LYS A 401 14.94 4.44 -11.03
N ALA A 402 15.78 3.42 -10.84
CA ALA A 402 15.58 2.11 -11.44
C ALA A 402 14.26 1.46 -10.97
N HIS A 403 13.94 1.60 -9.67
CA HIS A 403 12.66 1.15 -9.14
C HIS A 403 11.47 1.86 -9.81
N LEU A 404 11.55 3.18 -10.00
CA LEU A 404 10.51 3.95 -10.69
C LEU A 404 10.37 3.57 -12.15
N HIS A 405 11.49 3.35 -12.85
CA HIS A 405 11.46 2.83 -14.22
C HIS A 405 10.79 1.47 -14.31
N GLY A 406 11.03 0.57 -13.35
CA GLY A 406 10.33 -0.72 -13.29
C GLY A 406 8.81 -0.54 -13.20
N ILE A 407 8.33 0.35 -12.33
CA ILE A 407 6.89 0.63 -12.19
C ILE A 407 6.31 1.19 -13.50
N ILE A 408 7.01 2.12 -14.16
CA ILE A 408 6.55 2.74 -15.40
C ILE A 408 6.51 1.72 -16.53
N HIS A 409 7.54 0.91 -16.65
CA HIS A 409 7.61 -0.17 -17.63
C HIS A 409 6.46 -1.18 -17.44
N ASP A 410 6.19 -1.57 -16.19
CA ASP A 410 5.09 -2.44 -15.83
C ASP A 410 3.72 -1.83 -16.19
N LEU A 411 3.55 -0.52 -16.02
CA LEU A 411 2.35 0.20 -16.43
C LEU A 411 2.23 0.31 -17.96
N GLN A 412 3.33 0.52 -18.67
CA GLN A 412 3.37 0.59 -20.13
C GLN A 412 2.98 -0.75 -20.76
N ILE A 413 3.55 -1.85 -20.28
CA ILE A 413 3.17 -3.21 -20.72
C ILE A 413 1.67 -3.43 -20.59
N ARG A 414 1.09 -3.08 -19.43
CA ARG A 414 -0.35 -3.21 -19.17
C ARG A 414 -1.16 -2.34 -20.14
N SER A 415 -0.78 -1.08 -20.30
CA SER A 415 -1.41 -0.15 -21.24
C SER A 415 -1.41 -0.71 -22.67
N ASP A 416 -0.27 -1.20 -23.14
CA ASP A 416 -0.12 -1.69 -24.51
C ASP A 416 -0.89 -2.98 -24.74
N LEU A 417 -0.95 -3.88 -23.75
CA LEU A 417 -1.82 -5.06 -23.81
C LEU A 417 -3.30 -4.65 -23.89
N VAL A 418 -3.75 -3.69 -23.08
CA VAL A 418 -5.13 -3.18 -23.12
C VAL A 418 -5.45 -2.59 -24.49
N LYS A 419 -4.54 -1.78 -25.06
CA LYS A 419 -4.73 -1.19 -26.40
C LYS A 419 -4.83 -2.27 -27.47
N LEU A 420 -3.92 -3.25 -27.45
CA LEU A 420 -3.88 -4.33 -28.42
C LEU A 420 -5.18 -5.16 -28.38
N ILE A 421 -5.68 -5.47 -27.18
CA ILE A 421 -6.94 -6.20 -27.00
C ILE A 421 -8.14 -5.39 -27.47
N LYS A 422 -8.16 -4.08 -27.23
CA LYS A 422 -9.24 -3.20 -27.72
C LYS A 422 -9.26 -3.05 -29.24
N GLN A 423 -8.12 -3.25 -29.92
CA GLN A 423 -7.97 -3.09 -31.37
C GLN A 423 -8.35 -4.32 -32.20
N GLY A 424 -8.59 -5.50 -31.60
CA GLY A 424 -8.94 -6.70 -32.38
C GLY A 424 -9.55 -7.86 -31.60
N GLU A 425 -10.30 -8.71 -32.30
CA GLU A 425 -10.69 -10.04 -31.86
C GLU A 425 -9.54 -11.02 -32.12
N GLY A 426 -8.64 -11.15 -31.15
CA GLY A 426 -7.51 -12.07 -31.23
C GLY A 426 -7.47 -13.00 -30.04
N ASP A 427 -7.26 -14.30 -30.29
CA ASP A 427 -6.95 -15.25 -29.23
C ASP A 427 -5.56 -14.97 -28.63
N LEU A 428 -5.19 -15.74 -27.60
CA LEU A 428 -3.91 -15.59 -26.92
C LEU A 428 -2.71 -15.73 -27.88
N GLN A 429 -2.83 -16.51 -28.97
CA GLN A 429 -1.76 -16.66 -29.95
C GLN A 429 -1.58 -15.42 -30.83
N PHE A 430 -2.67 -14.71 -31.16
CA PHE A 430 -2.61 -13.43 -31.85
C PHE A 430 -1.94 -12.35 -30.98
N LEU A 431 -2.36 -12.24 -29.71
CA LEU A 431 -1.75 -11.32 -28.75
C LEU A 431 -0.26 -11.63 -28.59
N ARG A 432 0.09 -12.91 -28.46
CA ARG A 432 1.47 -13.40 -28.43
C ARG A 432 2.26 -12.92 -29.65
N GLY A 433 1.78 -13.19 -30.87
CA GLY A 433 2.50 -12.83 -32.10
C GLY A 433 2.76 -11.33 -32.25
N ARG A 434 1.82 -10.49 -31.82
CA ARG A 434 1.94 -9.02 -31.86
C ARG A 434 2.80 -8.45 -30.72
N PHE A 435 2.70 -9.02 -29.52
CA PHE A 435 3.32 -8.47 -28.32
C PHE A 435 4.78 -8.91 -28.14
N TYR A 436 5.13 -10.14 -28.53
CA TYR A 436 6.52 -10.64 -28.46
C TYR A 436 7.50 -9.85 -29.35
N GLY A 437 7.00 -9.21 -30.41
CA GLY A 437 7.82 -8.36 -31.27
C GLY A 437 8.23 -7.04 -30.63
N THR A 438 7.52 -6.58 -29.59
CA THR A 438 7.75 -5.29 -28.93
C THR A 438 8.19 -5.43 -27.46
N HIS A 439 7.74 -6.47 -26.76
CA HIS A 439 8.09 -6.74 -25.37
C HIS A 439 8.30 -8.25 -25.14
N PRO A 440 9.52 -8.72 -24.81
CA PRO A 440 9.75 -10.11 -24.50
C PRO A 440 9.22 -10.45 -23.11
N LEU A 441 7.94 -10.84 -23.02
CA LEU A 441 7.33 -11.39 -21.80
C LEU A 441 7.39 -12.91 -21.80
N GLN A 442 7.48 -13.54 -20.63
CA GLN A 442 7.23 -14.98 -20.53
C GLN A 442 5.72 -15.27 -20.64
N ASP A 443 5.37 -16.45 -21.16
CA ASP A 443 3.96 -16.86 -21.33
C ASP A 443 3.17 -16.76 -20.00
N GLN A 444 3.82 -17.12 -18.88
CA GLN A 444 3.21 -17.03 -17.55
C GLN A 444 3.00 -15.59 -17.07
N GLU A 445 3.94 -14.68 -17.37
CA GLU A 445 3.83 -13.26 -17.01
C GLU A 445 2.72 -12.59 -17.79
N MET A 446 2.64 -12.84 -19.12
CA MET A 446 1.55 -12.35 -19.95
C MET A 446 0.21 -12.87 -19.45
N GLN A 447 0.12 -14.16 -19.10
CA GLN A 447 -1.09 -14.74 -18.54
C GLN A 447 -1.51 -14.06 -17.22
N HIS A 448 -0.56 -13.82 -16.30
CA HIS A 448 -0.85 -13.11 -15.05
C HIS A 448 -1.34 -11.69 -15.29
N ILE A 449 -0.72 -10.95 -16.22
CA ILE A 449 -1.15 -9.58 -16.56
C ILE A 449 -2.54 -9.58 -17.19
N LEU A 450 -2.85 -10.55 -18.06
CA LEU A 450 -4.18 -10.67 -18.66
C LEU A 450 -5.25 -11.03 -17.61
N ILE A 451 -4.93 -11.89 -16.65
CA ILE A 451 -5.82 -12.18 -15.51
C ILE A 451 -6.03 -10.92 -14.67
N GLU A 452 -4.97 -10.17 -14.38
CA GLU A 452 -5.03 -8.90 -13.64
C GLU A 452 -5.91 -7.89 -14.37
N LEU A 453 -5.69 -7.66 -15.66
CA LEU A 453 -6.42 -6.68 -16.48
C LEU A 453 -7.89 -7.07 -16.71
N ALA A 454 -8.17 -8.38 -16.74
CA ALA A 454 -9.51 -8.92 -16.90
C ALA A 454 -10.23 -9.17 -15.57
N SER A 455 -9.56 -8.87 -14.46
CA SER A 455 -10.13 -8.94 -13.13
C SER A 455 -11.28 -7.96 -13.00
N PRO A 456 -12.37 -8.31 -12.29
CA PRO A 456 -13.44 -7.38 -11.96
C PRO A 456 -12.97 -6.12 -11.19
N LEU A 457 -11.77 -6.18 -10.60
CA LEU A 457 -11.18 -5.08 -9.83
C LEU A 457 -10.53 -4.00 -10.71
N THR A 458 -9.92 -4.37 -11.83
CA THR A 458 -9.29 -3.42 -12.76
C THR A 458 -10.22 -3.11 -13.94
N GLY A 459 -10.98 -4.13 -14.41
CA GLY A 459 -12.07 -3.99 -15.38
C GLY A 459 -11.64 -3.49 -16.75
N TYR A 460 -10.34 -3.53 -17.09
CA TYR A 460 -9.83 -2.90 -18.31
C TYR A 460 -10.13 -3.70 -19.58
N ILE A 461 -10.24 -5.03 -19.47
CA ILE A 461 -10.58 -5.93 -20.58
C ILE A 461 -11.69 -6.90 -20.17
N GLY A 462 -12.61 -7.19 -21.09
CA GLY A 462 -13.69 -8.16 -20.89
C GLY A 462 -13.42 -9.46 -21.63
N TRP A 463 -13.88 -10.58 -21.09
CA TRP A 463 -13.84 -11.87 -21.78
C TRP A 463 -15.04 -11.98 -22.74
N ARG A 464 -14.79 -12.17 -24.04
CA ARG A 464 -15.82 -12.72 -24.94
C ARG A 464 -15.78 -14.24 -24.83
N LYS A 465 -16.95 -14.86 -24.73
CA LYS A 465 -17.12 -16.32 -24.75
C LYS A 465 -16.86 -16.89 -26.12
#